data_AF-A0A971KQD9-F1
#
_entry.id   AF-A0A971KQD9-F1
#
_cell.length_a   1.000
_cell.length_b   1.000
_cell.length_c   1.000
_cell.angle_alpha   90.00
_cell.angle_beta   90.00
_cell.angle_gamma   90.00
#
_symmetry.space_group_name_H-M   'P 1'
#
loop_
_entity.id
_entity.type
_entity.pdbx_description
1 polymer ?
#
loop_
_entity_poly.entity_id
_entity_poly.type
_entity_poly.pdbx_seq_one_letter_code
_entity_poly.pdbx_strand_id
1 'polypeptide(L)'
;MAIQIVTGDFRQNKKAVLIEKILQLKEQDPAAKIYYIVPEHLKFEMEAFLLEVVGAVNESPDASIIDIQVASFSRLAWFLLGAQHDAQMLSDLGLTMIIRQVLQDYQAQLHVYAGQVNYHSFSEQLLLLFKELIEGNIAAENIQTVDVDYAAEDIALSPAALEEQRLAEIQLLYAAFLEALEKQIVGNYT
;
A
#
# COMPACT_ATOMS: atom_id res chain seq x y z
N MET A 1 13.38 4.96 -25.05
CA MET A 1 12.11 5.73 -25.07
C MET A 1 11.61 5.86 -23.65
N ALA A 2 10.97 6.97 -23.26
CA ALA A 2 10.57 7.19 -21.87
C ALA A 2 9.27 6.43 -21.50
N ILE A 3 8.19 6.53 -22.30
CA ILE A 3 6.88 5.88 -22.01
C ILE A 3 6.14 5.53 -23.32
N GLN A 4 5.51 4.36 -23.38
CA GLN A 4 4.57 3.96 -24.45
C GLN A 4 3.23 3.52 -23.83
N ILE A 5 2.12 3.98 -24.39
CA ILE A 5 0.77 3.62 -23.93
C ILE A 5 0.10 2.74 -24.97
N VAL A 6 -0.34 1.54 -24.56
CA VAL A 6 -1.11 0.60 -25.40
C VAL A 6 -2.55 0.59 -24.90
N THR A 7 -3.48 1.07 -25.73
CA THR A 7 -4.92 1.14 -25.40
C THR A 7 -5.75 0.34 -26.41
N GLY A 8 -6.98 0.00 -26.04
CA GLY A 8 -7.90 -0.77 -26.87
C GLY A 8 -9.05 -1.34 -26.05
N ASP A 9 -10.15 -1.65 -26.73
CA ASP A 9 -11.31 -2.31 -26.12
C ASP A 9 -10.98 -3.75 -25.65
N PHE A 10 -11.94 -4.43 -25.04
CA PHE A 10 -11.76 -5.81 -24.54
C PHE A 10 -11.59 -6.85 -25.65
N ARG A 11 -11.89 -6.53 -26.91
CA ARG A 11 -11.75 -7.43 -28.05
C ARG A 11 -10.32 -7.45 -28.60
N GLN A 12 -9.53 -6.43 -28.27
CA GLN A 12 -8.14 -6.35 -28.71
C GLN A 12 -7.21 -7.17 -27.82
N ASN A 13 -6.34 -7.96 -28.45
CA ASN A 13 -5.32 -8.74 -27.75
C ASN A 13 -4.11 -7.87 -27.35
N LYS A 14 -4.32 -7.05 -26.31
CA LYS A 14 -3.28 -6.18 -25.75
C LYS A 14 -2.09 -6.97 -25.18
N LYS A 15 -2.35 -8.18 -24.65
CA LYS A 15 -1.31 -9.06 -24.10
C LYS A 15 -0.27 -9.42 -25.17
N ALA A 16 -0.73 -9.82 -26.37
CA ALA A 16 0.17 -10.18 -27.48
C ALA A 16 1.06 -9.01 -27.92
N VAL A 17 0.49 -7.81 -28.06
CA VAL A 17 1.23 -6.60 -28.44
C VAL A 17 2.35 -6.28 -27.43
N LEU A 18 2.07 -6.43 -26.13
CA LEU A 18 3.07 -6.21 -25.08
C LEU A 18 4.20 -7.24 -25.14
N ILE A 19 3.89 -8.52 -25.36
CA ILE A 19 4.92 -9.56 -25.46
C ILE A 19 5.79 -9.37 -26.70
N GLU A 20 5.19 -9.10 -27.86
CA GLU A 20 5.96 -8.82 -29.08
C GLU A 20 6.96 -7.69 -28.84
N LYS A 21 6.54 -6.64 -28.12
CA LYS A 21 7.43 -5.53 -27.76
C LYS A 21 8.56 -5.95 -26.82
N ILE A 22 8.27 -6.80 -25.84
CA ILE A 22 9.27 -7.36 -24.92
C ILE A 22 10.31 -8.16 -25.69
N LEU A 23 9.89 -9.00 -26.64
CA LEU A 23 10.81 -9.79 -27.48
C LEU A 23 11.69 -8.89 -28.35
N GLN A 24 11.11 -7.89 -29.02
CA GLN A 24 11.87 -6.90 -29.79
C GLN A 24 12.91 -6.17 -28.96
N LEU A 25 12.57 -5.79 -27.71
CA LEU A 25 13.52 -5.15 -26.80
C LEU A 25 14.67 -6.11 -26.43
N LYS A 26 14.37 -7.39 -26.22
CA LYS A 26 15.37 -8.40 -25.87
C LYS A 26 16.29 -8.78 -27.04
N GLU A 27 15.78 -8.76 -28.26
CA GLU A 27 16.59 -8.93 -29.47
C GLU A 27 17.56 -7.75 -29.69
N GLN A 28 17.11 -6.53 -29.40
CA GLN A 28 17.93 -5.32 -29.53
C GLN A 28 19.00 -5.21 -28.45
N ASP A 29 18.66 -5.64 -27.22
CA ASP A 29 19.58 -5.67 -26.09
C ASP A 29 19.45 -7.00 -25.32
N PRO A 30 20.28 -8.00 -25.67
CA PRO A 30 20.29 -9.28 -24.99
C PRO A 30 20.65 -9.19 -23.50
N ALA A 31 21.22 -8.09 -23.00
CA ALA A 31 21.51 -7.89 -21.58
C ALA A 31 20.39 -7.17 -20.82
N ALA A 32 19.32 -6.73 -21.51
CA ALA A 32 18.21 -6.02 -20.88
C ALA A 32 17.48 -6.92 -19.88
N LYS A 33 17.26 -6.38 -18.67
CA LYS A 33 16.38 -6.95 -17.65
C LYS A 33 14.99 -6.34 -17.81
N ILE A 34 13.99 -7.18 -18.06
CA ILE A 34 12.63 -6.74 -18.36
C ILE A 34 11.70 -7.23 -17.26
N TYR A 35 10.96 -6.31 -16.64
CA TYR A 35 9.93 -6.63 -15.67
C TYR A 35 8.54 -6.47 -16.30
N TYR A 36 7.82 -7.58 -16.43
CA TYR A 36 6.44 -7.58 -16.90
C TYR A 36 5.49 -7.56 -15.71
N ILE A 37 4.96 -6.39 -15.39
CA ILE A 37 4.15 -6.17 -14.19
C ILE A 37 2.68 -6.50 -14.44
N VAL A 38 2.15 -7.42 -13.63
CA VAL A 38 0.77 -7.92 -13.72
C VAL A 38 0.10 -7.92 -12.33
N PRO A 39 -1.25 -7.92 -12.27
CA PRO A 39 -1.98 -8.10 -11.02
C PRO A 39 -1.56 -9.38 -10.27
N GLU A 40 -1.67 -9.35 -8.94
CA GLU A 40 -1.22 -10.44 -8.06
C GLU A 40 -1.81 -11.80 -8.44
N HIS A 41 -3.10 -11.84 -8.78
CA HIS A 41 -3.84 -13.05 -9.13
C HIS A 41 -3.57 -13.57 -10.55
N LEU A 42 -2.84 -12.83 -11.39
CA LEU A 42 -2.59 -13.20 -12.79
C LEU A 42 -1.16 -13.68 -13.06
N LYS A 43 -0.25 -13.62 -12.09
CA LYS A 43 1.18 -13.93 -12.29
C LYS A 43 1.42 -15.24 -13.02
N PHE A 44 0.84 -16.32 -12.49
CA PHE A 44 1.07 -17.67 -13.01
C PHE A 44 0.54 -17.83 -14.44
N GLU A 45 -0.68 -17.34 -14.71
CA GLU A 45 -1.27 -17.38 -16.05
C GLU A 45 -0.40 -16.61 -17.06
N MET A 46 0.10 -15.45 -16.66
CA MET A 46 0.88 -14.59 -17.53
C MET A 46 2.30 -15.11 -17.76
N GLU A 47 2.88 -15.80 -16.78
CA GLU A 47 4.16 -16.52 -16.93
C GLU A 47 4.01 -17.70 -17.89
N ALA A 48 2.98 -18.52 -17.73
CA ALA A 48 2.69 -19.62 -18.64
C ALA A 48 2.46 -19.13 -20.09
N PHE A 49 1.68 -18.05 -20.25
CA PHE A 49 1.45 -17.43 -21.56
C PHE A 49 2.74 -16.89 -22.19
N LEU A 50 3.63 -16.26 -21.40
CA LEU A 50 4.92 -15.80 -21.89
C LEU A 50 5.80 -16.97 -22.35
N LEU A 51 5.87 -18.04 -21.56
CA LEU A 51 6.61 -19.27 -21.91
C LEU A 51 6.11 -19.87 -23.22
N GLU A 52 4.79 -19.95 -23.41
CA GLU A 52 4.15 -20.47 -24.63
C GLU A 52 4.53 -19.63 -25.86
N VAL A 53 4.41 -18.31 -25.76
CA VAL A 53 4.72 -17.40 -26.88
C VAL A 53 6.22 -17.41 -27.20
N VAL A 54 7.09 -17.41 -26.19
CA VAL A 54 8.54 -17.47 -26.40
C VAL A 54 8.97 -18.81 -27.01
N GLY A 55 8.41 -19.93 -26.54
CA GLY A 55 8.68 -21.26 -27.07
C GLY A 55 8.21 -21.45 -28.51
N ALA A 56 7.17 -20.73 -28.93
CA ALA A 56 6.73 -20.70 -30.33
C ALA A 56 7.66 -19.88 -31.25
N VAL A 57 8.39 -18.90 -30.70
CA VAL A 57 9.28 -18.01 -31.46
C VAL A 57 10.72 -18.54 -31.51
N ASN A 58 11.20 -19.18 -30.44
CA ASN A 58 12.54 -19.72 -30.34
C ASN A 58 12.51 -21.26 -30.40
N GLU A 59 13.17 -21.86 -31.40
CA GLU A 59 13.37 -23.32 -31.49
C GLU A 59 14.29 -23.90 -30.38
N SER A 60 14.68 -23.08 -29.39
CA SER A 60 15.46 -23.50 -28.22
C SER A 60 14.78 -23.08 -26.92
N PRO A 61 14.44 -24.04 -26.03
CA PRO A 61 13.63 -23.78 -24.84
C PRO A 61 14.35 -23.01 -23.71
N ASP A 62 15.68 -22.88 -23.74
CA ASP A 62 16.47 -22.49 -22.55
C ASP A 62 17.12 -21.09 -22.59
N ALA A 63 17.17 -20.39 -23.73
CA ALA A 63 18.16 -19.31 -23.87
C ALA A 63 17.74 -17.88 -23.49
N SER A 64 16.43 -17.56 -23.36
CA SER A 64 15.99 -16.15 -23.42
C SER A 64 15.03 -15.66 -22.34
N ILE A 65 14.63 -16.51 -21.38
CA ILE A 65 13.54 -16.18 -20.43
C ILE A 65 14.06 -15.72 -19.05
N ILE A 66 15.30 -16.06 -18.68
CA ILE A 66 15.87 -15.74 -17.34
C ILE A 66 15.80 -14.22 -17.04
N ASP A 67 15.92 -13.39 -18.07
CA ASP A 67 15.94 -11.93 -17.93
C ASP A 67 14.58 -11.24 -18.13
N ILE A 68 13.51 -12.00 -18.40
CA ILE A 68 12.13 -11.50 -18.43
C ILE A 68 11.40 -12.02 -17.20
N GLN A 69 11.09 -11.13 -16.27
CA GLN A 69 10.47 -11.48 -15.00
C GLN A 69 9.01 -11.05 -14.98
N VAL A 70 8.10 -12.01 -14.90
CA VAL A 70 6.68 -11.74 -14.64
C VAL A 70 6.48 -11.53 -13.14
N ALA A 71 6.11 -10.30 -12.75
CA ALA A 71 6.05 -9.91 -11.35
C ALA A 71 4.80 -9.08 -11.06
N SER A 72 4.38 -9.02 -9.80
CA SER A 72 3.50 -7.95 -9.32
C SER A 72 4.32 -6.87 -8.64
N PHE A 73 3.66 -5.81 -8.20
CA PHE A 73 4.27 -4.80 -7.35
C PHE A 73 4.94 -5.39 -6.10
N SER A 74 4.32 -6.36 -5.42
CA SER A 74 4.93 -6.98 -4.22
C SER A 74 6.23 -7.72 -4.55
N ARG A 75 6.24 -8.48 -5.66
CA ARG A 75 7.45 -9.20 -6.08
C ARG A 75 8.52 -8.25 -6.66
N LEU A 76 8.10 -7.18 -7.33
CA LEU A 76 9.01 -6.13 -7.78
C LEU A 76 9.65 -5.41 -6.59
N ALA A 77 8.88 -5.07 -5.56
CA ALA A 77 9.41 -4.48 -4.32
C ALA A 77 10.48 -5.38 -3.69
N TRP A 78 10.22 -6.70 -3.60
CA TRP A 78 11.22 -7.66 -3.13
C TRP A 78 12.49 -7.67 -4.00
N PHE A 79 12.37 -7.67 -5.34
CA PHE A 79 13.53 -7.64 -6.24
C PHE A 79 14.37 -6.36 -6.09
N LEU A 80 13.74 -5.22 -5.84
CA LEU A 80 14.41 -3.91 -5.75
C LEU A 80 14.96 -3.60 -4.36
N LEU A 81 14.26 -4.03 -3.30
CA LEU A 81 14.60 -3.72 -1.90
C LEU A 81 15.40 -4.86 -1.22
N GLY A 82 15.38 -6.07 -1.78
CA GLY A 82 16.07 -7.24 -1.21
C GLY A 82 15.56 -7.63 0.17
N ALA A 83 16.46 -8.12 1.04
CA ALA A 83 16.15 -8.56 2.40
C ALA A 83 15.63 -7.44 3.33
N GLN A 84 15.68 -6.17 2.90
CA GLN A 84 15.06 -5.05 3.63
C GLN A 84 13.53 -5.03 3.48
N HIS A 85 12.97 -5.80 2.55
CA HIS A 85 11.51 -5.96 2.41
C HIS A 85 10.92 -6.95 3.43
N ASP A 86 11.74 -7.80 4.06
CA ASP A 86 11.29 -8.76 5.08
C ASP A 86 11.00 -8.06 6.43
N ALA A 87 10.51 -6.82 6.41
CA ALA A 87 9.92 -6.18 7.57
C ALA A 87 8.77 -7.07 7.99
N GLN A 88 8.93 -7.74 9.13
CA GLN A 88 7.93 -8.65 9.66
C GLN A 88 6.61 -7.91 9.73
N MET A 89 5.72 -8.18 8.77
CA MET A 89 4.44 -7.51 8.69
C MET A 89 3.66 -7.92 9.93
N LEU A 90 3.33 -6.93 10.76
CA LEU A 90 2.47 -7.14 11.91
C LEU A 90 1.12 -7.66 11.41
N SER A 91 0.62 -8.71 12.05
CA SER A 91 -0.73 -9.19 11.79
C SER A 91 -1.76 -8.14 12.21
N ASP A 92 -2.98 -8.24 11.68
CA ASP A 92 -4.10 -7.37 12.07
C ASP A 92 -4.33 -7.35 13.58
N LEU A 93 -4.12 -8.47 14.26
CA LEU A 93 -4.15 -8.54 15.72
C LEU A 93 -3.04 -7.69 16.36
N GLY A 94 -1.80 -7.80 15.87
CA GLY A 94 -0.67 -7.00 16.35
C GLY A 94 -0.90 -5.50 16.15
N LEU A 95 -1.39 -5.11 14.97
CA LEU A 95 -1.75 -3.72 14.68
C LEU A 95 -2.89 -3.21 15.59
N THR A 96 -3.91 -4.04 15.83
CA THR A 96 -5.00 -3.72 16.76
C THR A 96 -4.48 -3.53 18.20
N MET A 97 -3.49 -4.32 18.62
CA MET A 97 -2.86 -4.16 19.93
C MET A 97 -2.07 -2.85 20.04
N ILE A 98 -1.37 -2.43 18.98
CA ILE A 98 -0.71 -1.12 18.94
C ILE A 98 -1.74 0.00 19.05
N ILE A 99 -2.84 -0.06 18.29
CA ILE A 99 -3.92 0.93 18.37
C ILE A 99 -4.50 0.99 19.79
N ARG A 100 -4.69 -0.17 20.44
CA ARG A 100 -5.17 -0.23 21.83
C ARG A 100 -4.21 0.45 22.80
N GLN A 101 -2.91 0.25 22.62
CA GLN A 101 -1.89 0.92 23.42
C GLN A 101 -1.94 2.44 23.21
N VAL A 102 -1.98 2.90 21.95
CA VAL A 102 -2.11 4.33 21.61
C VAL A 102 -3.36 4.95 22.23
N LEU A 103 -4.50 4.27 22.15
CA LEU A 103 -5.75 4.74 22.75
C LEU A 103 -5.65 4.92 24.27
N GLN A 104 -4.90 4.05 24.97
CA GLN A 104 -4.67 4.17 26.41
C GLN A 104 -3.73 5.33 26.74
N ASP A 105 -2.64 5.47 25.99
CA ASP A 105 -1.63 6.51 26.21
C ASP A 105 -2.20 7.93 25.97
N TYR A 106 -3.10 8.06 24.99
CA TYR A 106 -3.73 9.33 24.63
C TYR A 106 -5.13 9.53 25.21
N GLN A 107 -5.63 8.62 26.05
CA GLN A 107 -7.00 8.67 26.58
C GLN A 107 -7.35 10.03 27.23
N ALA A 108 -6.41 10.63 27.95
CA ALA A 108 -6.61 11.91 28.63
C ALA A 108 -6.75 13.12 27.69
N GLN A 109 -6.33 12.97 26.43
CA GLN A 109 -6.40 14.00 25.38
C GLN A 109 -7.63 13.83 24.48
N LEU A 110 -8.36 12.72 24.62
CA LEU A 110 -9.60 12.46 23.89
C LEU A 110 -10.77 13.10 24.64
N HIS A 111 -11.64 13.74 23.89
CA HIS A 111 -12.88 14.35 24.38
C HIS A 111 -14.10 13.65 23.76
N VAL A 112 -14.09 13.47 22.43
CA VAL A 112 -15.18 12.84 21.67
C VAL A 112 -15.12 11.32 21.77
N TYR A 113 -13.93 10.73 21.62
CA TYR A 113 -13.75 9.28 21.65
C TYR A 113 -13.37 8.72 23.03
N ALA A 114 -13.29 9.56 24.07
CA ALA A 114 -12.92 9.16 25.44
C ALA A 114 -13.75 7.97 25.97
N GLY A 115 -15.06 7.99 25.70
CA GLY A 115 -15.97 6.91 26.10
C GLY A 115 -15.82 5.62 25.28
N GLN A 116 -15.12 5.67 24.15
CA GLN A 116 -14.97 4.55 23.21
C GLN A 116 -13.65 3.78 23.36
N VAL A 117 -12.67 4.35 24.04
CA VAL A 117 -11.31 3.79 24.26
C VAL A 117 -11.32 2.33 24.73
N ASN A 118 -12.30 1.94 25.55
CA ASN A 118 -12.36 0.60 26.13
C ASN A 118 -13.04 -0.44 25.23
N TYR A 119 -13.71 -0.05 24.14
CA TYR A 119 -14.41 -0.97 23.26
C TYR A 119 -13.46 -1.57 22.23
N HIS A 120 -13.39 -2.91 22.19
CA HIS A 120 -12.56 -3.62 21.23
C HIS A 120 -12.90 -3.27 19.77
N SER A 121 -14.19 -3.17 19.46
CA SER A 121 -14.68 -2.82 18.12
C SER A 121 -14.23 -1.43 17.65
N PHE A 122 -13.95 -0.51 18.58
CA PHE A 122 -13.44 0.81 18.23
C PHE A 122 -11.99 0.72 17.71
N SER A 123 -11.15 -0.09 18.34
CA SER A 123 -9.79 -0.36 17.84
C SER A 123 -9.80 -1.03 16.47
N GLU A 124 -10.75 -1.95 16.22
CA GLU A 124 -10.91 -2.59 14.91
C GLU A 124 -11.35 -1.59 13.83
N GLN A 125 -12.27 -0.67 14.16
CA GLN A 125 -12.69 0.39 13.23
C GLN A 125 -11.57 1.37 12.93
N LEU A 126 -10.78 1.76 13.93
CA LEU A 126 -9.59 2.58 13.73
C LEU A 126 -8.55 1.87 12.87
N LEU A 127 -8.37 0.56 13.04
CA LEU A 127 -7.46 -0.21 12.19
C LEU A 127 -7.89 -0.16 10.72
N LEU A 128 -9.17 -0.35 10.44
CA LEU A 128 -9.72 -0.26 9.07
C LEU A 128 -9.46 1.13 8.49
N LEU A 129 -9.81 2.18 9.23
CA LEU A 129 -9.58 3.56 8.81
C LEU A 129 -8.10 3.85 8.55
N PHE A 130 -7.21 3.47 9.47
CA PHE A 130 -5.77 3.74 9.33
C PHE A 130 -5.15 2.97 8.16
N LYS A 131 -5.62 1.75 7.89
CA LYS A 131 -5.22 1.02 6.67
C LYS A 131 -5.64 1.77 5.41
N GLU A 132 -6.88 2.25 5.35
CA GLU A 132 -7.35 3.04 4.21
C GLU A 132 -6.54 4.34 4.01
N LEU A 133 -6.18 5.03 5.09
CA LEU A 133 -5.34 6.24 5.02
C LEU A 133 -3.93 5.92 4.51
N ILE A 134 -3.33 4.82 4.95
CA ILE A 134 -2.01 4.35 4.49
C ILE A 134 -2.07 3.96 3.00
N GLU A 135 -3.08 3.17 2.61
CA GLU A 135 -3.30 2.77 1.21
C GLU A 135 -3.56 3.98 0.31
N GLY A 136 -4.26 4.99 0.82
CA GLY A 136 -4.50 6.27 0.16
C GLY A 136 -3.29 7.22 0.15
N ASN A 137 -2.16 6.84 0.76
CA ASN A 137 -0.97 7.68 0.92
C ASN A 137 -1.29 9.04 1.58
N ILE A 138 -2.12 9.02 2.63
CA ILE A 138 -2.52 10.20 3.40
C ILE A 138 -1.64 10.28 4.66
N ALA A 139 -0.84 11.34 4.78
CA ALA A 139 -0.08 11.60 6.00
C ALA A 139 -0.99 12.21 7.07
N ALA A 140 -0.67 11.99 8.35
CA ALA A 140 -1.47 12.51 9.45
C ALA A 140 -1.63 14.04 9.41
N GLU A 141 -0.58 14.77 9.02
CA GLU A 141 -0.60 16.22 8.79
C GLU A 141 -1.56 16.68 7.67
N ASN A 142 -1.96 15.78 6.75
CA ASN A 142 -2.90 16.10 5.68
C ASN A 142 -4.37 15.94 6.10
N ILE A 143 -4.64 15.37 7.29
CA ILE A 143 -5.97 15.37 7.87
C ILE A 143 -6.27 16.80 8.32
N GLN A 144 -7.01 17.54 7.49
CA GLN A 144 -7.30 18.94 7.73
C GLN A 144 -8.14 19.09 9.00
N THR A 145 -7.59 19.83 9.95
CA THR A 145 -8.28 20.37 11.12
C THR A 145 -8.25 21.89 10.94
N VAL A 146 -9.39 22.57 11.07
CA VAL A 146 -9.36 24.03 11.21
C VAL A 146 -9.12 24.29 12.69
N ASP A 147 -8.24 25.24 12.99
CA ASP A 147 -8.10 25.73 14.37
C ASP A 147 -9.36 26.52 14.70
N VAL A 148 -10.39 25.84 15.21
CA VAL A 148 -11.56 26.52 15.78
C VAL A 148 -11.29 26.82 17.23
N ASP A 149 -11.30 28.11 17.56
CA ASP A 149 -11.17 28.60 18.92
C ASP A 149 -12.45 28.24 19.70
N TYR A 150 -12.43 27.08 20.37
CA TYR A 150 -13.55 26.53 21.15
C TYR A 150 -13.87 27.35 22.42
N ALA A 151 -13.19 28.47 22.68
CA ALA A 151 -13.42 29.33 23.83
C ALA A 151 -14.76 30.10 23.80
N ALA A 152 -15.49 30.08 22.68
CA ALA A 152 -16.83 30.64 22.59
C ALA A 152 -17.91 29.57 22.87
N GLU A 153 -18.66 29.73 23.96
CA GLU A 153 -19.71 28.80 24.43
C GLU A 153 -20.78 28.45 23.35
N ASP A 154 -21.00 29.33 22.37
CA ASP A 154 -21.97 29.11 21.28
C ASP A 154 -21.44 28.26 20.11
N ILE A 155 -20.10 28.12 19.95
CA ILE A 155 -19.48 27.35 18.84
C ILE A 155 -19.31 25.88 19.23
N ALA A 156 -19.07 25.61 20.52
CA ALA A 156 -18.83 24.28 21.09
C ALA A 156 -19.99 23.28 20.91
N LEU A 157 -21.20 23.75 20.56
CA LEU A 157 -22.39 22.92 20.33
C LEU A 157 -22.76 22.77 18.85
N SER A 158 -21.98 23.34 17.92
CA SER A 158 -22.28 23.23 16.49
C SER A 158 -21.86 21.85 15.94
N PRO A 159 -22.64 21.24 15.03
CA PRO A 159 -22.27 19.98 14.38
C PRO A 159 -20.90 20.03 13.69
N ALA A 160 -20.53 21.18 13.12
CA ALA A 160 -19.24 21.38 12.46
C ALA A 160 -18.06 21.35 13.44
N ALA A 161 -18.20 22.01 14.60
CA ALA A 161 -17.18 21.99 15.66
C ALA A 161 -16.93 20.56 16.20
N LEU A 162 -17.99 19.76 16.31
CA LEU A 162 -17.87 18.35 16.72
C LEU A 162 -17.19 17.49 15.66
N GLU A 163 -17.49 17.70 14.37
CA GLU A 163 -16.85 16.98 13.26
C GLU A 163 -15.35 17.26 13.20
N GLU A 164 -14.98 18.51 13.41
CA GLU A 164 -13.58 18.91 13.46
C GLU A 164 -12.84 18.33 14.67
N GLN A 165 -13.46 18.34 15.85
CA GLN A 165 -12.87 17.73 17.03
C GLN A 165 -12.66 16.21 16.83
N ARG A 166 -13.57 15.54 16.12
CA ARG A 166 -13.38 14.13 15.70
C ARG A 166 -12.18 13.97 14.77
N LEU A 167 -12.04 14.83 13.77
CA LEU A 167 -10.91 14.79 12.84
C LEU A 167 -9.59 15.05 13.56
N ALA A 168 -9.56 15.98 14.51
CA ALA A 168 -8.39 16.26 15.33
C ALA A 168 -7.98 15.08 16.21
N GLU A 169 -8.95 14.41 16.84
CA GLU A 169 -8.66 13.19 17.61
C GLU A 169 -8.20 12.03 16.70
N ILE A 170 -8.80 11.86 15.52
CA ILE A 170 -8.36 10.86 14.53
C ILE A 170 -6.93 11.17 14.07
N GLN A 171 -6.63 12.44 13.77
CA GLN A 171 -5.29 12.88 13.37
C GLN A 171 -4.24 12.58 14.45
N LEU A 172 -4.54 12.91 15.71
CA LEU A 172 -3.70 12.62 16.86
C LEU A 172 -3.41 11.13 16.99
N LEU A 173 -4.46 10.31 16.97
CA LEU A 173 -4.36 8.86 17.11
C LEU A 173 -3.61 8.23 15.93
N TYR A 174 -3.85 8.71 14.71
CA TYR A 174 -3.18 8.22 13.51
C TYR A 174 -1.69 8.56 13.51
N ALA A 175 -1.32 9.79 13.89
CA ALA A 175 0.09 10.19 14.03
C ALA A 175 0.81 9.33 15.07
N ALA A 176 0.20 9.14 16.24
CA ALA A 176 0.76 8.31 17.30
C ALA A 176 0.87 6.82 16.90
N PHE A 177 -0.10 6.31 16.13
CA PHE A 177 -0.06 4.97 15.55
C PHE A 177 1.11 4.79 14.57
N LEU A 178 1.32 5.74 13.66
CA LEU A 178 2.45 5.70 12.71
C LEU A 178 3.81 5.72 13.43
N GLU A 179 3.96 6.56 14.47
CA GLU A 179 5.17 6.61 15.28
C GLU A 179 5.40 5.28 16.03
N ALA A 180 4.36 4.69 16.59
CA ALA A 180 4.44 3.39 17.26
C ALA A 180 4.80 2.25 16.28
N LEU A 181 4.26 2.29 15.07
CA LEU A 181 4.56 1.35 14.00
C LEU A 181 6.04 1.41 13.61
N GLU A 182 6.59 2.62 13.42
CA GLU A 182 8.00 2.81 13.06
C GLU A 182 8.94 2.25 14.14
N LYS A 183 8.65 2.49 15.42
CA LYS A 183 9.43 1.93 16.54
C LYS A 183 9.43 0.40 16.55
N GLN A 184 8.30 -0.24 16.24
CA GLN A 184 8.18 -1.70 16.20
C GLN A 184 8.88 -2.31 14.97
N ILE A 185 8.82 -1.62 13.82
CA ILE A 185 9.51 -2.06 12.59
C ILE A 185 11.03 -1.94 12.79
N VAL A 186 11.53 -0.84 13.36
CA VAL A 186 12.97 -0.62 13.58
C VAL A 186 13.53 -1.53 14.68
N GLY A 187 12.75 -1.80 15.73
CA GLY A 187 13.16 -2.69 16.84
C GLY A 187 13.40 -4.15 16.44
N ASN A 188 12.89 -4.59 15.28
CA ASN A 188 13.13 -5.93 14.75
C ASN A 188 14.47 -6.08 13.99
N TYR A 189 15.28 -5.02 13.91
CA TYR A 189 16.53 -4.99 13.14
C TYR A 189 17.78 -4.54 13.91
N THR A 190 17.69 -4.38 15.25
CA THR A 190 18.84 -4.16 16.14
C THR A 190 19.08 -5.38 17.01
#